data_AF-A0A7S0WIF0-F1
#
_entry.id   AF-A0A7S0WIF0-F1
#
_cell.length_a   1.000
_cell.length_b   1.000
_cell.length_c   1.000
_cell.angle_alpha   90.00
_cell.angle_beta   90.00
_cell.angle_gamma   90.00
#
_symmetry.space_group_name_H-M   'P 1'
#
loop_
_entity.id
_entity.type
_entity.pdbx_description
1 polymer ?
#
loop_
_entity_poly.entity_id
_entity_poly.type
_entity_poly.pdbx_seq_one_letter_code
_entity_poly.pdbx_strand_id
1 'polypeptide(L)'
;GIEGVAQAKGELFATASAGDTCVLNVDDRRVAALPIPAGCAVVTFGSQPDRCDVWVDNVRAAGPLGLGTRFTLHAADEHVDVEVAAPGRHLALNAAAAAAVGVAGGAAAG
;
A
#
# COMPACT_ATOMS: atom_id res chain seq x y z
N GLY A 1 11.26 21.60 8.91
CA GLY A 1 11.88 21.87 7.60
C GLY A 1 11.50 20.76 6.66
N ILE A 2 10.83 21.11 5.55
CA ILE A 2 10.33 20.17 4.54
C ILE A 2 11.46 19.49 3.75
N GLU A 3 12.67 20.04 3.75
CA GLU A 3 13.86 19.41 3.16
C GLU A 3 14.36 18.15 3.91
N GLY A 4 14.12 18.04 5.23
CA GLY A 4 14.60 16.89 6.01
C GLY A 4 13.81 15.59 5.79
N VAL A 5 12.57 15.69 5.33
CA VAL A 5 11.72 14.53 4.99
C VAL A 5 11.99 14.03 3.56
N ALA A 6 12.51 14.91 2.69
CA ALA A 6 12.84 14.58 1.31
C ALA A 6 14.14 13.75 1.22
N GLN A 7 15.14 14.05 2.04
CA GLN A 7 16.41 13.32 2.04
C GLN A 7 16.30 11.89 2.59
N ALA A 8 15.28 11.59 3.42
CA ALA A 8 14.98 10.24 3.88
C ALA A 8 14.18 9.40 2.86
N LYS A 9 13.67 10.01 1.77
CA LYS A 9 12.80 9.33 0.78
C LYS A 9 13.46 9.16 -0.61
N GLY A 10 14.57 9.84 -0.89
CA GLY A 10 15.29 9.72 -2.16
C GLY A 10 15.97 8.35 -2.37
N GLU A 11 16.16 7.61 -1.28
CA GLU A 11 16.88 6.34 -1.25
C GLU A 11 15.99 5.20 -0.72
N LEU A 12 14.67 5.30 -0.86
CA LEU A 12 13.72 4.38 -0.21
C LEU A 12 14.03 2.89 -0.47
N PHE A 13 14.55 2.59 -1.66
CA PHE A 13 14.99 1.25 -2.06
C PHE A 13 16.50 1.15 -2.30
N ALA A 14 17.27 2.21 -2.05
CA ALA A 14 18.70 2.21 -2.36
C ALA A 14 19.51 1.24 -1.47
N THR A 15 18.98 0.90 -0.30
CA THR A 15 19.56 -0.08 0.62
C THR A 15 19.06 -1.51 0.39
N ALA A 16 18.08 -1.72 -0.50
CA ALA A 16 17.56 -3.04 -0.79
C ALA A 16 18.56 -3.85 -1.60
N SER A 17 18.65 -5.14 -1.29
CA SER A 17 19.59 -6.09 -1.89
C SER A 17 18.85 -7.21 -2.61
N ALA A 18 19.55 -7.94 -3.47
CA ALA A 18 18.98 -9.10 -4.14
C ALA A 18 18.41 -10.10 -3.11
N GLY A 19 17.17 -10.54 -3.32
CA GLY A 19 16.40 -11.36 -2.37
C GLY A 19 15.45 -10.57 -1.46
N ASP A 20 15.61 -9.25 -1.35
CA ASP A 20 14.65 -8.41 -0.63
C ASP A 20 13.36 -8.22 -1.44
N THR A 21 12.29 -7.86 -0.74
CA THR A 21 11.02 -7.46 -1.38
C THR A 21 10.75 -5.98 -1.15
N CYS A 22 10.58 -5.24 -2.24
CA CYS A 22 10.20 -3.84 -2.22
C CYS A 22 8.67 -3.72 -2.32
N VAL A 23 8.05 -3.05 -1.34
CA VAL A 23 6.60 -2.79 -1.34
C VAL A 23 6.33 -1.36 -1.80
N LEU A 24 5.63 -1.20 -2.92
CA LEU A 24 5.51 0.06 -3.66
C LEU A 24 4.07 0.58 -3.72
N ASN A 25 3.90 1.85 -3.33
CA ASN A 25 2.66 2.57 -3.62
C ASN A 25 2.66 3.08 -5.07
N VAL A 26 1.81 2.52 -5.93
CA VAL A 26 1.75 2.89 -7.36
C VAL A 26 0.83 4.08 -7.67
N ASP A 27 0.07 4.56 -6.67
CA ASP A 27 -0.70 5.80 -6.77
C ASP A 27 0.21 7.03 -6.61
N ASP A 28 1.31 6.90 -5.86
CA ASP A 28 2.33 7.94 -5.76
C ASP A 28 3.32 7.82 -6.93
N ARG A 29 3.16 8.68 -7.94
CA ARG A 29 4.04 8.74 -9.12
C ARG A 29 5.52 8.89 -8.77
N ARG A 30 5.86 9.52 -7.64
CA ARG A 30 7.26 9.68 -7.22
C ARG A 30 7.83 8.35 -6.75
N VAL A 31 7.05 7.57 -5.99
CA VAL A 31 7.43 6.23 -5.53
C VAL A 31 7.46 5.24 -6.69
N ALA A 32 6.45 5.28 -7.57
CA ALA A 32 6.36 4.41 -8.73
C ALA A 32 7.49 4.62 -9.74
N ALA A 33 8.17 5.77 -9.72
CA ALA A 33 9.31 6.08 -10.57
C ALA A 33 10.67 5.74 -9.92
N LEU A 34 10.70 5.30 -8.65
CA LEU A 34 11.96 4.96 -7.99
C LEU A 34 12.56 3.68 -8.60
N PRO A 35 13.88 3.66 -8.86
CA PRO A 35 14.54 2.47 -9.35
C PRO A 35 14.54 1.39 -8.27
N ILE A 36 14.27 0.15 -8.67
CA ILE A 36 14.35 -1.03 -7.81
C ILE A 36 15.66 -1.76 -8.09
N PRO A 37 16.47 -2.07 -7.07
CA PRO A 37 17.70 -2.83 -7.26
C PRO A 37 17.45 -4.17 -7.94
N ALA A 38 18.39 -4.58 -8.80
CA ALA A 38 18.30 -5.84 -9.50
C ALA A 38 18.26 -7.02 -8.52
N GLY A 39 17.36 -7.98 -8.76
CA GLY A 39 17.18 -9.15 -7.91
C GLY A 39 16.27 -8.93 -6.69
N CYS A 40 15.71 -7.74 -6.50
CA CYS A 40 14.60 -7.54 -5.56
C CYS A 40 13.28 -8.04 -6.18
N ALA A 41 12.42 -8.64 -5.35
CA ALA A 41 11.01 -8.81 -5.68
C ALA A 41 10.27 -7.48 -5.48
N VAL A 42 9.11 -7.34 -6.13
CA VAL A 42 8.26 -6.16 -6.03
C VAL A 42 6.84 -6.61 -5.72
N VAL A 43 6.23 -5.97 -4.71
CA VAL A 43 4.80 -6.07 -4.43
C VAL A 43 4.22 -4.66 -4.48
N THR A 44 3.16 -4.47 -5.25
CA THR A 44 2.56 -3.18 -5.52
C THR A 44 1.23 -3.02 -4.78
N PHE A 45 0.97 -1.81 -4.31
CA PHE A 45 -0.32 -1.47 -3.71
C PHE A 45 -0.83 -0.08 -4.10
N GLY A 46 -2.14 0.12 -3.98
CA GLY A 46 -2.77 1.40 -4.32
C GLY A 46 -4.29 1.29 -4.50
N SER A 47 -4.83 2.05 -5.43
CA SER A 47 -6.27 2.09 -5.74
C SER A 47 -6.60 1.75 -7.21
N GLN A 48 -5.62 1.21 -7.95
CA GLN A 48 -5.74 0.84 -9.36
C GLN A 48 -5.65 -0.68 -9.52
N PRO A 49 -6.76 -1.39 -9.78
CA PRO A 49 -6.79 -2.86 -9.82
C PRO A 49 -5.89 -3.46 -10.90
N ASP A 50 -5.64 -2.73 -11.98
CA ASP A 50 -4.81 -3.13 -13.12
C ASP A 50 -3.31 -2.89 -12.89
N ARG A 51 -2.92 -2.25 -11.79
CA ARG A 51 -1.53 -1.85 -11.50
C ARG A 51 -1.04 -2.27 -10.11
N CYS A 52 -1.86 -3.00 -9.36
CA CYS A 52 -1.60 -3.32 -7.97
C CYS A 52 -1.79 -4.82 -7.71
N ASP A 53 -0.85 -5.43 -6.98
CA ASP A 53 -1.03 -6.76 -6.40
C ASP A 53 -2.02 -6.73 -5.23
N VAL A 54 -2.05 -5.61 -4.50
CA VAL A 54 -3.01 -5.33 -3.41
C VAL A 54 -3.65 -3.97 -3.61
N TRP A 55 -4.98 -3.88 -3.66
CA TRP A 55 -5.65 -2.61 -3.90
C TRP A 55 -6.89 -2.42 -3.06
N VAL A 56 -7.34 -1.17 -3.00
CA VAL A 56 -8.57 -0.79 -2.30
C VAL A 56 -9.50 0.01 -3.18
N ASP A 57 -10.79 -0.27 -3.07
CA ASP A 57 -11.86 0.52 -3.67
C ASP A 57 -13.01 0.73 -2.68
N ASN A 58 -14.12 1.29 -3.19
CA ASN A 58 -15.33 1.58 -2.41
C ASN A 58 -15.08 2.37 -1.12
N VAL A 59 -14.03 3.20 -1.10
CA VAL A 59 -13.63 3.94 0.09
C VAL A 59 -14.63 5.05 0.38
N ARG A 60 -15.31 4.95 1.52
CA ARG A 60 -16.37 5.88 1.95
C ARG A 60 -16.35 6.12 3.45
N ALA A 61 -16.90 7.26 3.88
CA ALA A 61 -17.17 7.50 5.28
C ALA A 61 -18.22 6.49 5.81
N ALA A 62 -18.07 6.09 7.07
CA ALA A 62 -18.90 5.10 7.74
C ALA A 62 -19.10 5.47 9.22
N GLY A 63 -19.91 4.67 9.93
CA GLY A 63 -20.16 4.83 11.36
C GLY A 63 -20.89 6.12 11.78
N PRO A 64 -21.08 6.32 13.10
CA PRO A 64 -21.74 7.51 13.64
C PRO A 64 -21.01 8.78 13.22
N LEU A 65 -21.78 9.79 12.78
CA LEU A 65 -21.27 11.09 12.34
C LEU A 65 -20.25 11.04 11.18
N GLY A 66 -20.12 9.90 10.48
CA GLY A 66 -19.15 9.74 9.39
C GLY A 66 -17.69 9.68 9.86
N LEU A 67 -17.46 9.32 11.13
CA LEU A 67 -16.13 9.26 11.74
C LEU A 67 -15.43 7.89 11.56
N GLY A 68 -16.02 6.97 10.80
CA GLY A 68 -15.39 5.75 10.34
C GLY A 68 -15.04 5.80 8.85
N THR A 69 -14.25 4.83 8.41
CA THR A 69 -13.89 4.62 7.00
C THR A 69 -14.17 3.18 6.63
N ARG A 70 -14.99 2.94 5.61
CA ARG A 70 -15.23 1.61 5.04
C ARG A 70 -14.64 1.54 3.63
N PHE A 71 -14.06 0.40 3.29
CA PHE A 71 -13.47 0.11 1.98
C PHE A 71 -13.45 -1.39 1.75
N THR A 72 -13.24 -1.80 0.50
CA THR A 72 -12.97 -3.20 0.16
C THR A 72 -11.48 -3.30 -0.16
N LEU A 73 -10.79 -4.26 0.47
CA LEU A 73 -9.39 -4.57 0.24
C LEU A 73 -9.31 -5.84 -0.59
N HIS A 74 -8.52 -5.81 -1.65
CA HIS A 74 -8.36 -6.88 -2.61
C HIS A 74 -6.89 -7.30 -2.64
N ALA A 75 -6.62 -8.60 -2.64
CA ALA A 75 -5.30 -9.18 -2.79
C ALA A 75 -5.42 -10.52 -3.51
N ALA A 76 -4.67 -10.72 -4.60
CA ALA A 76 -4.86 -11.87 -5.49
C ALA A 76 -6.34 -12.03 -5.91
N ASP A 77 -6.91 -13.23 -5.75
CA ASP A 77 -8.32 -13.53 -6.08
C ASP A 77 -9.27 -13.34 -4.88
N GLU A 78 -8.78 -12.81 -3.77
CA GLU A 78 -9.52 -12.63 -2.51
C GLU A 78 -9.81 -11.16 -2.23
N HIS A 79 -10.93 -10.91 -1.55
CA HIS A 79 -11.27 -9.57 -1.07
C HIS A 79 -12.00 -9.62 0.27
N VAL A 80 -11.84 -8.54 1.03
CA VAL A 80 -12.47 -8.37 2.34
C VAL A 80 -12.99 -6.94 2.49
N ASP A 81 -14.21 -6.83 3.01
CA ASP A 81 -14.78 -5.55 3.44
C ASP A 81 -14.23 -5.16 4.80
N VAL A 82 -13.60 -4.00 4.88
CA VAL A 82 -12.96 -3.48 6.08
C VAL A 82 -13.66 -2.20 6.54
N GLU A 83 -13.91 -2.10 7.84
CA GLU A 83 -14.33 -0.86 8.49
C GLU A 83 -13.34 -0.48 9.59
N VAL A 84 -12.81 0.74 9.51
CA VAL A 84 -11.93 1.33 10.52
C VAL A 84 -12.71 2.41 11.25
N ALA A 85 -12.73 2.34 12.58
CA ALA A 85 -13.38 3.32 13.46
C ALA A 85 -12.58 4.64 13.58
N ALA A 86 -12.05 5.13 12.45
CA ALA A 86 -11.36 6.39 12.33
C ALA A 86 -11.60 7.00 10.94
N PRO A 87 -11.67 8.33 10.82
CA PRO A 87 -11.88 8.99 9.54
C PRO A 87 -10.57 9.11 8.78
N GLY A 88 -10.60 8.79 7.49
CA GLY A 88 -9.51 9.10 6.59
C GLY A 88 -9.32 8.09 5.48
N ARG A 89 -9.40 8.55 4.22
CA ARG A 89 -9.13 7.71 3.03
C ARG A 89 -7.75 7.07 3.02
N HIS A 90 -6.75 7.72 3.63
CA HIS A 90 -5.39 7.19 3.73
C HIS A 90 -5.32 5.90 4.58
N LEU A 91 -6.29 5.65 5.47
CA LEU A 91 -6.35 4.41 6.25
C LEU A 91 -6.57 3.19 5.36
N ALA A 92 -7.36 3.33 4.28
CA ALA A 92 -7.52 2.28 3.29
C ALA A 92 -6.19 1.97 2.58
N LEU A 93 -5.44 2.99 2.18
CA LEU A 93 -4.12 2.82 1.57
C LEU A 93 -3.10 2.23 2.54
N ASN A 94 -3.16 2.59 3.83
CA ASN A 94 -2.31 1.98 4.85
C ASN A 94 -2.65 0.50 5.06
N ALA A 95 -3.93 0.13 5.03
CA ALA A 95 -4.36 -1.26 5.08
C ALA A 95 -3.85 -2.06 3.86
N ALA A 96 -3.95 -1.48 2.66
CA ALA A 96 -3.37 -2.06 1.45
C ALA A 96 -1.85 -2.25 1.57
N ALA A 97 -1.13 -1.25 2.10
CA ALA A 97 0.30 -1.36 2.34
C ALA A 97 0.64 -2.50 3.32
N ALA A 98 -0.11 -2.62 4.42
CA ALA A 98 0.10 -3.68 5.41
C ALA A 98 -0.19 -5.07 4.82
N ALA A 99 -1.27 -5.20 4.05
CA ALA A 99 -1.59 -6.44 3.34
C ALA A 99 -0.52 -6.80 2.30
N ALA A 100 0.01 -5.82 1.55
CA ALA A 100 1.10 -6.03 0.61
C ALA A 100 2.39 -6.53 1.30
N VAL A 101 2.70 -6.03 2.50
CA VAL A 101 3.79 -6.57 3.34
C VAL A 101 3.50 -8.02 3.77
N GLY A 102 2.25 -8.34 4.12
CA GLY A 102 1.83 -9.70 4.42
C GLY A 102 2.02 -10.66 3.24
N VAL A 103 1.58 -10.26 2.05
CA VAL A 103 1.77 -11.01 0.79
C VAL A 103 3.25 -11.21 0.50
N ALA A 104 4.08 -10.18 0.66
CA ALA A 104 5.54 -10.27 0.51
C ALA A 104 6.17 -11.29 1.48
N GLY A 105 5.61 -11.43 2.69
CA GLY A 105 6.03 -12.40 3.70
C GLY A 105 5.44 -13.81 3.54
N GLY A 106 4.62 -14.05 2.50
CA GLY A 106 3.98 -15.34 2.25
C GLY A 106 2.69 -15.60 3.05
N ALA A 107 2.09 -14.57 3.66
CA ALA A 107 0.78 -14.68 4.27
C ALA A 107 -0.32 -14.51 3.20
N ALA A 108 -1.25 -15.47 3.10
CA ALA A 108 -2.48 -15.33 2.32
C ALA A 108 -3.51 -14.47 3.08
N ALA A 109 -4.34 -13.73 2.35
CA ALA A 109 -5.37 -12.85 2.91
C ALA A 109 -6.61 -13.69 3.32
N GLY A 110 -6.49 -14.44 4.40
CA GLY A 110 -7.57 -15.33 4.91
C GLY A 110 -8.81 -14.63 5.44
#